data_AF-A0A9P6WY12-F1
#
_entry.id   AF-A0A9P6WY12-F1
#
_cell.length_a   1.000
_cell.length_b   1.000
_cell.length_c   1.000
_cell.angle_alpha   90.00
_cell.angle_beta   90.00
_cell.angle_gamma   90.00
#
_symmetry.space_group_name_H-M   'P 1'
#
loop_
_entity.id
_entity.type
_entity.pdbx_description
1 polymer ?
#
loop_
_entity_poly.entity_id
_entity_poly.type
_entity_poly.pdbx_seq_one_letter_code
_entity_poly.pdbx_strand_id
1 'polypeptide(L)'
;MPDNFSKKRLRAYADDGALYTQTCKYKYSKTSEILVELMPPPSELPKSAKDSISQTNSATDVLRDEISLPKTDMDYIKQFRQTKQNTSWKTCFEAGKEEGFFSSYANSQSLKTAYFKHLNK
;
A
#
# COMPACT_ATOMS: atom_id res chain seq x y z
N MET A 1 13.94 20.93 -26.29
CA MET A 1 13.22 20.86 -27.59
C MET A 1 11.76 20.54 -27.27
N PRO A 2 10.80 21.43 -27.51
CA PRO A 2 9.39 21.08 -27.37
C PRO A 2 8.95 20.30 -28.61
N ASP A 3 8.49 19.08 -28.41
CA ASP A 3 8.09 18.19 -29.49
C ASP A 3 6.81 18.69 -30.15
N ASN A 4 6.94 19.31 -31.31
CA ASN A 4 5.83 19.68 -32.18
C ASN A 4 5.26 18.43 -32.87
N PHE A 5 4.59 17.56 -32.12
CA PHE A 5 3.85 16.45 -32.71
C PHE A 5 2.65 17.00 -33.50
N SER A 6 2.64 16.79 -34.81
CA SER A 6 1.49 17.13 -35.63
C SER A 6 0.25 16.36 -35.15
N LYS A 7 -0.93 16.99 -35.18
CA LYS A 7 -2.21 16.36 -34.78
C LYS A 7 -2.47 15.02 -35.50
N LYS A 8 -1.93 14.86 -36.72
CA LYS A 8 -1.99 13.61 -37.49
C LYS A 8 -1.22 12.46 -36.82
N ARG A 9 -0.03 12.74 -36.28
CA ARG A 9 0.78 11.74 -35.55
C ARG A 9 0.13 11.34 -34.24
N LEU A 10 -0.46 12.29 -33.51
CA LEU A 10 -1.17 11.99 -32.26
C LEU A 10 -2.34 11.03 -32.50
N ARG A 11 -3.09 11.22 -33.60
CA ARG A 11 -4.17 10.31 -33.98
C ARG A 11 -3.65 8.92 -34.37
N ALA A 12 -2.57 8.85 -35.15
CA ALA A 12 -1.96 7.56 -35.52
C ALA A 12 -1.55 6.74 -34.29
N TYR A 13 -0.94 7.37 -33.28
CA TYR A 13 -0.59 6.66 -32.04
C TYR A 13 -1.82 6.18 -31.25
N ALA A 14 -2.91 6.96 -31.25
CA ALA A 14 -4.15 6.54 -30.61
C ALA A 14 -4.78 5.35 -31.33
N ASP A 15 -4.78 5.36 -32.67
CA ASP A 15 -5.31 4.27 -33.50
C ASP A 15 -4.47 2.99 -33.33
N ASP A 16 -3.13 3.11 -33.33
CA ASP A 16 -2.21 2.00 -33.09
C ASP A 16 -2.41 1.38 -31.70
N GLY A 17 -2.59 2.23 -30.67
CA GLY A 17 -2.87 1.79 -29.30
C GLY A 17 -4.20 1.04 -29.18
N ALA A 18 -5.23 1.50 -29.90
CA ALA A 18 -6.53 0.82 -29.96
C ALA A 18 -6.40 -0.55 -30.63
N LEU A 19 -5.66 -0.63 -31.75
CA LEU A 19 -5.43 -1.87 -32.48
C LEU A 19 -4.66 -2.90 -31.63
N TYR A 20 -3.58 -2.47 -30.96
CA TYR A 20 -2.81 -3.32 -30.04
C TYR A 20 -3.70 -3.87 -28.91
N THR A 21 -4.50 -3.00 -28.30
CA THR A 21 -5.38 -3.40 -27.21
C THR A 21 -6.43 -4.42 -27.68
N GLN A 22 -7.03 -4.23 -28.85
CA GLN A 22 -7.99 -5.18 -29.42
C GLN A 22 -7.35 -6.53 -29.76
N THR A 23 -6.16 -6.53 -30.37
CA THR A 23 -5.45 -7.77 -30.71
C THR A 23 -5.04 -8.55 -29.46
N CYS A 24 -4.54 -7.88 -28.42
CA CYS A 24 -4.24 -8.51 -27.13
C CYS A 24 -5.49 -9.11 -26.50
N LYS A 25 -6.60 -8.37 -26.43
CA LYS A 25 -7.87 -8.90 -25.90
C LYS A 25 -8.28 -10.15 -26.67
N TYR A 26 -8.35 -10.09 -28.00
CA TYR A 26 -8.74 -11.26 -28.79
C TYR A 26 -7.83 -12.48 -28.57
N LYS A 27 -6.51 -12.29 -28.53
CA LYS A 27 -5.53 -13.37 -28.34
C LYS A 27 -5.72 -14.08 -27.02
N TYR A 28 -5.92 -13.33 -25.94
CA TYR A 28 -5.99 -13.87 -24.57
C TYR A 28 -7.42 -14.19 -24.10
N SER A 29 -8.45 -13.61 -24.73
CA SER A 29 -9.86 -13.94 -24.46
C SER A 29 -10.27 -15.28 -25.08
N LYS A 30 -9.63 -15.73 -26.16
CA LYS A 30 -9.90 -17.05 -26.75
C LYS A 30 -9.16 -18.19 -26.09
N THR A 31 -8.13 -17.90 -25.29
CA THR A 31 -7.36 -18.91 -24.57
C THR A 31 -8.05 -19.40 -23.30
N SER A 32 -9.12 -18.74 -22.84
CA SER A 32 -9.92 -19.24 -21.72
C SER A 32 -10.88 -20.38 -22.10
N GLU A 33 -11.22 -20.53 -23.39
CA GLU A 33 -12.12 -21.58 -23.88
C GLU A 33 -11.38 -22.78 -24.50
N ILE A 34 -10.12 -22.61 -24.90
CA ILE A 34 -9.29 -23.73 -25.37
C ILE A 34 -8.59 -24.34 -24.15
N LEU A 35 -9.31 -25.25 -23.49
CA LEU A 35 -8.77 -26.42 -22.79
C LEU A 35 -7.45 -26.14 -22.06
N VAL A 36 -7.51 -25.29 -21.03
CA VAL A 36 -6.45 -25.28 -20.02
C VAL A 36 -6.52 -26.66 -19.36
N GLU A 37 -5.61 -27.55 -19.77
CA GLU A 37 -5.33 -28.77 -19.03
C GLU A 37 -5.06 -28.34 -17.59
N LEU A 38 -6.03 -28.63 -16.71
CA LEU A 38 -5.92 -28.30 -15.30
C LEU A 38 -4.63 -28.94 -14.81
N MET A 39 -3.73 -28.12 -14.29
CA MET A 39 -2.48 -28.64 -13.74
C MET A 39 -2.81 -29.75 -12.73
N PRO A 40 -2.01 -30.83 -12.69
CA PRO A 40 -2.23 -31.89 -11.73
C PRO A 40 -2.23 -31.30 -10.32
N PRO A 41 -3.05 -31.85 -9.41
CA PRO A 41 -3.08 -31.40 -8.03
C PRO A 41 -1.66 -31.52 -7.43
N PRO A 42 -1.25 -30.56 -6.59
CA PRO A 42 0.06 -30.63 -5.95
C PRO A 42 0.17 -31.90 -5.11
N SER A 43 1.38 -32.46 -5.04
CA SER A 43 1.65 -33.65 -4.23
C SER A 43 1.31 -33.42 -2.76
N GLU A 44 0.77 -34.44 -2.11
CA GLU A 44 0.47 -34.35 -0.67
C GLU A 44 1.73 -34.12 0.15
N LEU A 45 1.62 -33.24 1.15
CA LEU A 45 2.70 -32.98 2.10
C LEU A 45 3.01 -34.24 2.93
N PRO A 46 4.29 -34.50 3.27
CA PRO A 46 4.67 -35.59 4.17
C PRO A 46 4.05 -35.39 5.56
N LYS A 47 3.76 -36.50 6.26
CA LYS A 47 3.11 -36.49 7.58
C LYS A 47 3.81 -35.57 8.59
N SER A 48 5.15 -35.56 8.59
CA SER A 48 5.94 -34.67 9.46
C SER A 48 5.71 -33.18 9.22
N ALA A 49 5.39 -32.77 8.00
CA ALA A 49 5.06 -31.37 7.67
C ALA A 49 3.64 -31.00 8.12
N LYS A 50 2.70 -31.96 8.07
CA LYS A 50 1.32 -31.76 8.58
C LYS A 50 1.30 -31.56 10.10
N ASP A 51 2.18 -32.26 10.82
CA ASP A 51 2.31 -32.14 12.29
C ASP A 51 2.94 -30.80 12.71
N SER A 52 3.90 -30.28 11.93
CA SER A 52 4.52 -28.97 12.19
C SER A 52 3.53 -27.80 12.05
N ILE A 53 2.53 -27.90 11.17
CA ILE A 53 1.49 -26.88 10.97
C ILE A 53 0.57 -26.80 12.20
N SER A 54 0.27 -27.94 12.82
CA SER A 54 -0.60 -28.03 13.99
C SER A 54 0.03 -27.42 15.25
N GLN A 55 1.36 -27.35 15.33
CA GLN A 55 2.08 -26.70 16.43
C GLN A 55 2.15 -25.17 16.30
N THR A 56 1.81 -24.60 15.14
CA THR A 56 1.88 -23.14 14.89
C THR A 56 0.55 -22.40 15.09
N ASN A 57 -0.47 -23.01 15.72
CA ASN A 57 -1.69 -22.31 16.12
C ASN A 57 -1.47 -21.21 17.19
N SER A 58 -0.24 -21.02 17.66
CA SER A 58 0.22 -19.73 18.15
C SER A 58 0.34 -18.78 16.94
N ALA A 59 -0.79 -18.23 16.53
CA ALA A 59 -0.90 -17.20 15.50
C ALA A 59 -0.11 -15.94 15.91
N THR A 60 1.21 -15.96 15.75
CA THR A 60 1.93 -14.74 15.47
C THR A 60 1.73 -14.50 13.99
N ASP A 61 0.72 -13.71 13.67
CA ASP A 61 0.57 -13.12 12.35
C ASP A 61 1.90 -12.44 11.99
N VAL A 62 2.66 -13.06 11.07
CA VAL A 62 3.94 -12.54 10.56
C VAL A 62 3.70 -11.51 9.46
N LEU A 63 2.44 -11.19 9.15
CA LEU A 63 2.14 -9.99 8.39
C LEU A 63 2.25 -8.82 9.36
N ARG A 64 3.11 -7.84 9.04
CA ARG A 64 2.98 -6.52 9.65
C ARG A 64 1.53 -6.10 9.41
N ASP A 65 0.81 -5.77 10.48
CA ASP A 65 -0.39 -4.95 10.38
C ASP A 65 -0.11 -3.87 9.34
N GLU A 66 -0.88 -3.84 8.25
CA GLU A 66 -0.80 -2.75 7.30
C GLU A 66 -0.94 -1.48 8.14
N ILE A 67 0.16 -0.74 8.28
CA ILE A 67 0.18 0.49 9.06
C ILE A 67 -0.75 1.42 8.29
N SER A 68 -2.01 1.45 8.71
CA SER A 68 -3.04 2.27 8.08
C SER A 68 -2.47 3.67 8.03
N LEU A 69 -2.34 4.27 6.85
CA LEU A 69 -1.77 5.61 6.77
C LEU A 69 -2.59 6.53 7.70
N PRO A 70 -1.92 7.30 8.57
CA PRO A 70 -2.62 8.14 9.52
C PRO A 70 -3.46 9.14 8.74
N LYS A 71 -4.78 9.12 8.92
CA LYS A 71 -5.71 10.01 8.22
C LYS A 71 -5.80 11.39 8.88
N THR A 72 -5.35 11.49 10.13
CA THR A 72 -5.48 12.68 10.98
C THR A 72 -4.18 12.95 11.71
N ASP A 73 -3.87 14.22 11.99
CA ASP A 73 -2.73 14.64 12.80
C ASP A 73 -2.65 13.88 14.15
N MET A 74 -3.77 13.63 14.81
CA MET A 74 -3.79 12.89 16.09
C MET A 74 -3.49 11.40 15.92
N ASP A 75 -3.90 10.81 14.79
CA ASP A 75 -3.62 9.40 14.49
C ASP A 75 -2.14 9.20 14.16
N TYR A 76 -1.52 10.17 13.48
CA TYR A 76 -0.08 10.20 13.26
C TYR A 76 0.68 10.15 14.59
N ILE A 77 0.32 11.00 15.56
CA ILE A 77 0.99 11.05 16.87
C ILE A 77 0.87 9.71 17.62
N LYS A 78 -0.30 9.07 17.55
CA LYS A 78 -0.54 7.76 18.18
C LYS A 78 0.33 6.68 17.55
N GLN A 79 0.36 6.59 16.22
CA GLN A 79 1.20 5.63 15.49
C GLN A 79 2.68 5.89 15.76
N PHE A 80 3.12 7.15 15.68
CA PHE A 80 4.51 7.53 15.91
C PHE A 80 5.00 7.11 17.30
N ARG A 81 4.15 7.23 18.33
CA ARG A 81 4.44 6.77 19.69
C ARG A 81 4.45 5.25 19.83
N GLN A 82 3.61 4.53 19.09
CA GLN A 82 3.59 3.07 19.07
C GLN A 82 4.85 2.50 18.38
N THR A 83 5.29 3.12 17.28
CA THR A 83 6.47 2.67 16.53
C THR A 83 7.79 3.08 17.18
N LYS A 84 7.86 4.27 17.79
CA LYS A 84 9.08 4.78 18.43
C LYS A 84 8.81 5.09 19.91
N GLN A 85 9.01 4.09 20.78
CA GLN A 85 8.96 4.31 22.23
C GLN A 85 9.95 5.41 22.63
N ASN A 86 9.49 6.39 23.43
CA ASN A 86 10.28 7.51 23.98
C ASN A 86 10.82 8.56 23.00
N THR A 87 10.07 8.91 21.95
CA THR A 87 10.43 10.06 21.11
C THR A 87 9.96 11.41 21.68
N SER A 88 10.80 12.44 21.51
CA SER A 88 10.48 13.81 21.90
C SER A 88 9.39 14.41 21.02
N TRP A 89 8.59 15.34 21.55
CA TRP A 89 7.57 16.06 20.77
C TRP A 89 8.16 16.83 19.58
N LYS A 90 9.42 17.29 19.69
CA LYS A 90 10.13 17.95 18.60
C LYS A 90 10.36 16.98 17.44
N THR A 91 10.89 15.79 17.73
CA THR A 91 11.13 14.76 16.70
C THR A 91 9.84 14.26 16.04
N CYS A 92 8.73 14.20 16.78
CA CYS A 92 7.42 13.84 16.21
C CYS A 92 6.91 14.94 15.26
N PHE A 93 7.06 16.21 15.65
CA PHE A 93 6.61 17.34 14.85
C PHE A 93 7.38 17.48 13.53
N GLU A 94 8.71 17.36 13.56
CA GLU A 94 9.54 17.42 12.35
C GLU A 94 9.24 16.25 11.40
N ALA A 95 9.17 15.02 11.93
CA ALA A 95 8.84 13.85 11.11
C ALA A 95 7.46 13.97 10.46
N GLY A 96 6.44 14.41 11.20
CA GLY A 96 5.12 14.62 10.62
C GLY A 96 5.10 15.75 9.60
N LYS A 97 5.90 16.81 9.79
CA LYS A 97 6.06 17.88 8.80
C LYS A 97 6.65 17.39 7.49
N GLU A 98 7.67 16.53 7.55
CA GLU A 98 8.27 15.90 6.35
C GLU A 98 7.26 15.02 5.61
N GLU A 99 6.36 14.36 6.35
CA GLU A 99 5.30 13.52 5.80
C GLU A 99 4.02 14.30 5.39
N GLY A 100 4.01 15.63 5.56
CA GLY A 100 2.90 16.51 5.15
C GLY A 100 1.79 16.70 6.20
N PHE A 101 1.96 16.16 7.40
CA PHE A 101 1.10 16.39 8.57
C PHE A 101 1.47 17.67 9.33
N PHE A 102 0.62 18.06 10.27
CA PHE A 102 0.87 19.19 11.20
C PHE A 102 1.03 20.57 10.56
N SER A 103 0.47 20.78 9.38
CA SER A 103 0.46 22.08 8.69
C SER A 103 -0.29 23.17 9.48
N SER A 104 -1.26 22.77 10.30
CA SER A 104 -2.06 23.66 11.14
C SER A 104 -1.38 24.12 12.44
N TYR A 105 -0.24 23.55 12.82
CA TYR A 105 0.43 23.84 14.09
C TYR A 105 1.70 24.66 13.89
N ALA A 106 1.85 25.72 14.68
CA ALA A 106 3.00 26.62 14.59
C ALA A 106 4.31 26.00 15.12
N ASN A 107 4.22 25.13 16.14
CA ASN A 107 5.39 24.50 16.76
C ASN A 107 5.02 23.19 17.49
N SER A 108 6.05 22.44 17.90
CA SER A 108 5.88 21.17 18.63
C SER A 108 5.13 21.30 19.96
N GLN A 109 5.17 22.49 20.59
CA GLN A 109 4.46 22.73 21.86
C GLN A 109 2.96 22.95 21.63
N SER A 110 2.59 23.65 20.56
CA SER A 110 1.18 23.79 20.13
C SER A 110 0.57 22.43 19.81
N LEU A 111 1.33 21.55 19.13
CA LEU A 111 0.91 20.18 18.86
C LEU A 111 0.69 19.39 20.15
N LYS A 112 1.65 19.47 21.09
CA LYS A 112 1.55 18.82 22.40
C LYS A 112 0.28 19.26 23.14
N THR A 113 0.02 20.56 23.22
CA THR A 113 -1.15 21.12 23.89
C THR A 113 -2.45 20.66 23.22
N ALA A 114 -2.50 20.66 21.89
CA ALA A 114 -3.67 20.19 21.14
C ALA A 114 -3.94 18.70 21.39
N TYR A 115 -2.89 17.87 21.43
CA TYR A 115 -3.02 16.45 21.74
C TYR A 115 -3.61 16.20 23.13
N PHE A 116 -3.09 16.86 24.17
CA PHE A 116 -3.62 16.69 25.53
C PHE A 116 -5.04 17.24 25.67
N LYS A 117 -5.38 18.31 24.95
CA LYS A 117 -6.76 18.81 24.89
C LYS A 117 -7.71 17.80 24.25
N HIS A 118 -7.26 17.08 23.23
CA HIS A 118 -8.03 16.03 22.57
C HIS A 118 -8.15 14.75 23.42
N LEU A 119 -7.19 14.49 24.32
CA LEU A 119 -7.21 13.32 25.21
C LEU A 119 -8.20 13.47 26.37
N ASN A 120 -8.44 14.72 26.82
CA ASN A 120 -9.28 15.05 27.97
C ASN A 120 -10.75 15.33 27.60
N LYS A 121 -11.18 14.95 26.39
CA LYS A 121 -12.52 15.20 25.87
C LYS A 121 -13.19 13.89 25.52
#